data_AF-C0NUH4-F1
#
_entry.id   AF-C0NUH4-F1
#
_cell.length_a   1.000
_cell.length_b   1.000
_cell.length_c   1.000
_cell.angle_alpha   90.00
_cell.angle_beta   90.00
_cell.angle_gamma   90.00
#
_symmetry.space_group_name_H-M   'P 1'
#
loop_
_entity.id
_entity.type
_entity.pdbx_description
1 polymer ?
#
loop_
_entity_poly.entity_id
_entity_poly.type
_entity_poly.pdbx_seq_one_letter_code
_entity_poly.pdbx_strand_id
1 'polypeptide(L)'
;MIATEDAVKHAILALVGGYVLDYVHKDDLRKRTNAHYRKATELITAGLARPEAHAVSKSEGIVAAILLLLVDDCVNWELRKPKGETPNWYKGAHLAKAILDHSDPGYRYWKVTNVQCDKAWLANANWASLACVLAEPVTPLQLRENDRRFGWLLEGTEREVRTIHGGTGLSPKLLHIFAQITHISARMIANPHSIVTPIGALKIEEMLHDFRQRSELSEGYATTDALLESCILDVDGKVNTATKVTELTGETWVWAAKIYLHCRFFRKPRRHPDVCAALKTLMTCVQRMPYNGALFTSQAPFFCVFIMSLVSYQQHDRDVARNWFETVLLAASCRSSVPPVWEAVQVLWEWMDAELVDEDNFDNAVPIGERRAWWEDMVAYLLDKVGWASSSRP
;
A
#
# COMPACT_ATOMS: atom_id res chain seq x y z
N MET A 1 25.11 15.50 9.94
CA MET A 1 25.23 15.48 8.47
C MET A 1 26.04 14.29 7.99
N ILE A 2 27.34 14.17 8.27
CA ILE A 2 28.17 13.06 7.72
C ILE A 2 27.58 11.66 8.02
N ALA A 3 27.21 11.38 9.28
CA ALA A 3 26.68 10.06 9.64
C ALA A 3 25.33 9.71 8.98
N THR A 4 24.47 10.70 8.73
CA THR A 4 23.18 10.50 8.06
C THR A 4 23.36 10.28 6.57
N GLU A 5 24.26 11.03 5.93
CA GLU A 5 24.63 10.83 4.53
C GLU A 5 25.28 9.45 4.31
N ASP A 6 26.15 9.03 5.22
CA ASP A 6 26.76 7.70 5.17
C ASP A 6 25.71 6.58 5.35
N ALA A 7 24.73 6.75 6.25
CA ALA A 7 23.65 5.77 6.42
C ALA A 7 22.87 5.56 5.12
N VAL A 8 22.46 6.67 4.46
CA VAL A 8 21.75 6.64 3.18
C VAL A 8 22.62 5.99 2.10
N LYS A 9 23.89 6.39 1.99
CA LYS A 9 24.84 5.80 1.03
C LYS A 9 24.94 4.29 1.20
N HIS A 10 25.12 3.80 2.42
CA HIS A 10 25.23 2.37 2.69
C HIS A 10 23.90 1.64 2.42
N ALA A 11 22.75 2.24 2.72
CA ALA A 11 21.45 1.67 2.40
C ALA A 11 21.21 1.57 0.87
N ILE A 12 21.58 2.60 0.10
CA ILE A 12 21.52 2.56 -1.37
C ILE A 12 22.42 1.45 -1.90
N LEU A 13 23.66 1.35 -1.42
CA LEU A 13 24.60 0.33 -1.88
C LEU A 13 24.16 -1.10 -1.53
N ALA A 14 23.48 -1.28 -0.39
CA ALA A 14 22.85 -2.55 -0.05
C ALA A 14 21.74 -2.89 -1.04
N LEU A 15 20.78 -1.97 -1.24
CA LEU A 15 19.64 -2.17 -2.13
C LEU A 15 20.06 -2.44 -3.58
N VAL A 16 20.94 -1.60 -4.13
CA VAL A 16 21.49 -1.77 -5.49
C VAL A 16 22.28 -3.07 -5.58
N GLY A 17 23.09 -3.37 -4.56
CA GLY A 17 23.84 -4.62 -4.48
C GLY A 17 22.92 -5.85 -4.54
N GLY A 18 21.72 -5.75 -3.93
CA GLY A 18 20.66 -6.75 -4.06
C GLY A 18 20.29 -6.96 -5.53
N TYR A 19 19.81 -5.92 -6.21
CA TYR A 19 19.42 -6.03 -7.63
C TYR A 19 20.53 -6.55 -8.55
N VAL A 20 21.78 -6.11 -8.36
CA VAL A 20 22.90 -6.56 -9.21
C VAL A 20 23.19 -8.06 -9.03
N LEU A 21 22.93 -8.63 -7.84
CA LEU A 21 23.15 -10.05 -7.57
C LEU A 21 22.23 -10.98 -8.39
N ASP A 22 21.12 -10.49 -8.94
CA ASP A 22 20.26 -11.26 -9.85
C ASP A 22 20.93 -11.51 -11.21
N TYR A 23 21.87 -10.63 -11.60
CA TYR A 23 22.60 -10.72 -12.87
C TYR A 23 24.03 -11.21 -12.68
N VAL A 24 24.63 -10.95 -11.51
CA VAL A 24 26.03 -11.25 -11.21
C VAL A 24 26.12 -12.06 -9.92
N HIS A 25 26.10 -13.39 -10.05
CA HIS A 25 26.16 -14.33 -8.93
C HIS A 25 27.59 -14.53 -8.39
N LYS A 26 28.22 -13.45 -7.88
CA LYS A 26 29.56 -13.51 -7.26
C LYS A 26 29.44 -13.43 -5.73
N ASP A 27 30.05 -14.39 -5.03
CA ASP A 27 30.07 -14.42 -3.56
C ASP A 27 30.71 -13.16 -2.95
N ASP A 28 31.74 -12.61 -3.59
CA ASP A 28 32.40 -11.39 -3.13
C ASP A 28 31.48 -10.16 -3.23
N LEU A 29 30.67 -10.07 -4.29
CA LEU A 29 29.62 -9.04 -4.39
C LEU A 29 28.59 -9.21 -3.27
N ARG A 30 28.12 -10.44 -3.03
CA ARG A 30 27.17 -10.74 -1.95
C ARG A 30 27.70 -10.34 -0.58
N LYS A 31 28.97 -10.67 -0.28
CA LYS A 31 29.63 -10.28 0.97
C LYS A 31 29.68 -8.76 1.14
N ARG A 32 30.01 -8.03 0.07
CA ARG A 32 30.02 -6.56 0.06
C ARG A 32 28.63 -5.96 0.26
N THR A 33 27.62 -6.45 -0.45
CA THR A 33 26.21 -6.04 -0.29
C THR A 33 25.77 -6.21 1.16
N ASN A 34 26.02 -7.38 1.75
CA ASN A 34 25.69 -7.67 3.15
C ASN A 34 26.47 -6.78 4.14
N ALA A 35 27.72 -6.46 3.84
CA ALA A 35 28.50 -5.53 4.66
C ALA A 35 27.91 -4.11 4.63
N HIS A 36 27.43 -3.65 3.47
CA HIS A 36 26.74 -2.36 3.35
C HIS A 36 25.43 -2.35 4.15
N TYR A 37 24.63 -3.42 4.08
CA TYR A 37 23.40 -3.55 4.87
C TYR A 37 23.66 -3.43 6.38
N ARG A 38 24.62 -4.22 6.89
CA ARG A 38 25.02 -4.17 8.31
C ARG A 38 25.50 -2.77 8.69
N LYS A 39 26.31 -2.15 7.84
CA LYS A 39 26.84 -0.82 8.13
C LYS A 39 25.75 0.26 8.17
N ALA A 40 24.77 0.19 7.26
CA ALA A 40 23.61 1.07 7.29
C ALA A 40 22.82 0.89 8.60
N THR A 41 22.60 -0.36 9.03
CA THR A 41 21.90 -0.67 10.28
C THR A 41 22.64 -0.11 11.51
N GLU A 42 23.96 -0.27 11.57
CA GLU A 42 24.82 0.31 12.63
C GLU A 42 24.71 1.84 12.67
N LEU A 43 24.79 2.48 11.51
CA LEU A 43 24.73 3.95 11.39
C LEU A 43 23.33 4.49 11.74
N ILE A 44 22.26 3.81 11.33
CA ILE A 44 20.89 4.13 11.75
C ILE A 44 20.78 4.03 13.27
N THR A 45 21.23 2.92 13.85
CA THR A 45 21.20 2.71 15.31
C THR A 45 21.94 3.83 16.06
N ALA A 46 23.17 4.15 15.61
CA ALA A 46 23.95 5.24 16.19
C ALA A 46 23.31 6.63 15.97
N GLY A 47 22.63 6.82 14.84
CA GLY A 47 21.92 8.06 14.51
C GLY A 47 20.69 8.28 15.39
N LEU A 48 19.91 7.22 15.65
CA LEU A 48 18.72 7.27 16.51
C LEU A 48 19.06 7.57 17.97
N ALA A 49 20.29 7.28 18.42
CA ALA A 49 20.75 7.65 19.76
C ALA A 49 21.02 9.16 19.92
N ARG A 50 21.03 9.93 18.82
CA ARG A 50 21.33 11.37 18.83
C ARG A 50 20.05 12.20 18.92
N PRO A 51 19.95 13.18 19.85
CA PRO A 51 18.76 14.03 19.97
C PRO A 51 18.40 14.76 18.67
N GLU A 52 19.38 15.13 17.85
CA GLU A 52 19.14 15.87 16.60
C GLU A 52 18.35 15.05 15.57
N ALA A 53 18.44 13.72 15.59
CA ALA A 53 17.68 12.85 14.71
C ALA A 53 16.16 12.91 14.97
N HIS A 54 15.78 13.38 16.15
CA HIS A 54 14.40 13.52 16.60
C HIS A 54 13.92 14.97 16.52
N ALA A 55 14.80 15.92 16.20
CA ALA A 55 14.42 17.31 16.03
C ALA A 55 13.52 17.48 14.79
N VAL A 56 12.61 18.45 14.89
CA VAL A 56 11.64 18.79 13.85
C VAL A 56 12.36 19.06 12.53
N SER A 57 11.96 18.34 11.47
CA SER A 57 12.56 18.43 10.12
C SER A 57 14.09 18.24 10.11
N LYS A 58 14.59 17.30 10.92
CA LYS A 58 16.01 16.87 10.93
C LYS A 58 16.19 15.36 10.81
N SER A 59 15.10 14.62 10.66
CA SER A 59 15.06 13.16 10.63
C SER A 59 15.19 12.57 9.21
N GLU A 60 15.22 13.40 8.16
CA GLU A 60 15.01 12.98 6.77
C GLU A 60 16.02 11.95 6.30
N GLY A 61 17.31 12.14 6.64
CA GLY A 61 18.37 11.22 6.22
C GLY A 61 18.24 9.84 6.89
N ILE A 62 17.90 9.79 8.18
CA ILE A 62 17.71 8.51 8.89
C ILE A 62 16.44 7.82 8.41
N VAL A 63 15.34 8.56 8.25
CA VAL A 63 14.09 8.01 7.72
C VAL A 63 14.29 7.47 6.31
N ALA A 64 14.96 8.20 5.42
CA ALA A 64 15.29 7.74 4.07
C ALA A 64 16.13 6.44 4.10
N ALA A 65 17.15 6.36 4.96
CA ALA A 65 17.95 5.15 5.10
C ALA A 65 17.12 3.94 5.59
N ILE A 66 16.20 4.15 6.54
CA ILE A 66 15.27 3.12 7.01
C ILE A 66 14.35 2.65 5.88
N LEU A 67 13.79 3.57 5.09
CA LEU A 67 12.88 3.25 3.98
C LEU A 67 13.59 2.50 2.85
N LEU A 68 14.86 2.81 2.57
CA LEU A 68 15.68 2.07 1.62
C LEU A 68 15.96 0.63 2.08
N LEU A 69 16.29 0.42 3.36
CA LEU A 69 16.46 -0.92 3.90
C LEU A 69 15.13 -1.70 3.98
N LEU A 70 14.02 -1.01 4.22
CA LEU A 70 12.68 -1.61 4.16
C LEU A 70 12.41 -2.20 2.78
N VAL A 71 12.74 -1.46 1.71
CA VAL A 71 12.60 -1.95 0.33
C VAL A 71 13.51 -3.14 0.09
N ASP A 72 14.77 -3.05 0.55
CA ASP A 72 15.73 -4.16 0.47
C ASP A 72 15.16 -5.43 1.13
N ASP A 73 14.61 -5.33 2.34
CA ASP A 73 13.92 -6.43 3.04
C ASP A 73 12.68 -6.95 2.29
N CYS A 74 11.97 -6.09 1.55
CA CYS A 74 10.78 -6.50 0.79
C CYS A 74 11.15 -7.34 -0.44
N VAL A 75 12.22 -6.95 -1.15
CA VAL A 75 12.66 -7.61 -2.39
C VAL A 75 13.61 -8.78 -2.16
N ASN A 76 14.37 -8.78 -1.06
CA ASN A 76 15.17 -9.93 -0.61
C ASN A 76 14.30 -10.87 0.23
N TRP A 77 13.16 -11.29 -0.32
CA TRP A 77 12.16 -12.03 0.43
C TRP A 77 12.64 -13.42 0.88
N GLU A 78 13.67 -13.95 0.24
CA GLU A 78 14.37 -15.19 0.62
C GLU A 78 15.14 -15.06 1.94
N LEU A 79 15.42 -13.82 2.38
CA LEU A 79 16.07 -13.50 3.64
C LEU A 79 15.06 -13.13 4.75
N ARG A 80 13.75 -13.26 4.48
CA ARG A 80 12.71 -12.94 5.47
C ARG A 80 12.84 -13.83 6.70
N LYS A 81 12.43 -13.25 7.81
CA LYS A 81 12.34 -13.95 9.09
C LYS A 81 11.33 -15.10 9.03
N PRO A 82 11.45 -16.10 9.93
CA PRO A 82 10.46 -17.18 10.04
C PRO A 82 9.03 -16.65 10.22
N LYS A 83 8.01 -17.41 9.78
CA LYS A 83 6.59 -17.00 9.74
C LYS A 83 6.04 -16.43 11.06
N GLY A 84 6.52 -16.90 12.21
CA GLY A 84 6.10 -16.43 13.54
C GLY A 84 6.75 -15.13 14.01
N GLU A 85 7.73 -14.59 13.28
CA GLU A 85 8.43 -13.36 13.64
C GLU A 85 7.96 -12.17 12.80
N THR A 86 7.80 -11.02 13.45
CA THR A 86 7.53 -9.77 12.75
C THR A 86 8.71 -9.41 11.83
N PRO A 87 8.49 -9.18 10.53
CA PRO A 87 9.56 -8.93 9.57
C PRO A 87 10.19 -7.56 9.77
N ASN A 88 11.43 -7.41 9.30
CA ASN A 88 12.21 -6.18 9.46
C ASN A 88 11.59 -5.00 8.72
N TRP A 89 11.08 -5.20 7.49
CA TRP A 89 10.40 -4.16 6.71
C TRP A 89 9.24 -3.52 7.50
N TYR A 90 8.44 -4.33 8.20
CA TYR A 90 7.30 -3.85 8.99
C TYR A 90 7.75 -3.07 10.24
N LYS A 91 8.78 -3.57 10.93
CA LYS A 91 9.40 -2.85 12.04
C LYS A 91 10.02 -1.52 11.59
N GLY A 92 10.69 -1.52 10.45
CA GLY A 92 11.28 -0.35 9.82
C GLY A 92 10.22 0.70 9.46
N ALA A 93 9.08 0.27 8.87
CA ALA A 93 7.97 1.16 8.54
C ALA A 93 7.44 1.88 9.78
N HIS A 94 7.17 1.14 10.85
CA HIS A 94 6.66 1.71 12.09
C HIS A 94 7.70 2.57 12.83
N LEU A 95 8.99 2.24 12.74
CA LEU A 95 10.05 3.07 13.26
C LEU A 95 10.13 4.40 12.50
N ALA A 96 10.11 4.37 11.17
CA ALA A 96 10.07 5.57 10.33
C ALA A 96 8.84 6.45 10.67
N LYS A 97 7.66 5.83 10.78
CA LYS A 97 6.43 6.51 11.21
C LYS A 97 6.60 7.18 12.57
N ALA A 98 7.14 6.47 13.57
CA ALA A 98 7.31 7.01 14.92
C ALA A 98 8.23 8.24 14.94
N ILE A 99 9.32 8.22 14.15
CA ILE A 99 10.24 9.36 14.01
C ILE A 99 9.53 10.54 13.32
N LEU A 100 8.77 10.29 12.26
CA LEU A 100 8.01 11.32 11.55
C LEU A 100 6.93 11.94 12.46
N ASP A 101 6.19 11.13 13.21
CA ASP A 101 5.20 11.63 14.18
C ASP A 101 5.85 12.53 15.25
N HIS A 102 7.08 12.22 15.67
CA HIS A 102 7.80 13.03 16.66
C HIS A 102 8.41 14.31 16.07
N SER A 103 8.86 14.25 14.82
CA SER A 103 9.53 15.36 14.10
C SER A 103 8.60 16.16 13.19
N ASP A 104 7.29 15.94 13.31
CA ASP A 104 6.22 16.57 12.54
C ASP A 104 6.28 18.11 12.65
N PRO A 105 6.52 18.84 11.54
CA PRO A 105 6.55 20.31 11.54
C PRO A 105 5.16 20.95 11.69
N GLY A 106 4.09 20.20 11.43
CA GLY A 106 2.70 20.65 11.51
C GLY A 106 2.29 21.12 12.91
N TYR A 107 2.99 20.65 13.96
CA TYR A 107 2.65 20.95 15.35
C TYR A 107 2.63 22.44 15.71
N ARG A 108 3.30 23.31 14.93
CA ARG A 108 3.35 24.77 15.16
C ARG A 108 2.22 25.53 14.47
N TYR A 109 1.46 24.89 13.58
CA TYR A 109 0.53 25.58 12.71
C TYR A 109 -0.92 25.23 13.07
N TRP A 110 -1.75 26.27 13.19
CA TRP A 110 -3.19 26.09 13.41
C TRP A 110 -3.92 25.55 12.17
N LYS A 111 -3.44 25.91 10.97
CA LYS A 111 -4.00 25.48 9.69
C LYS A 111 -3.00 24.60 8.97
N VAL A 112 -3.45 23.42 8.52
CA VAL A 112 -2.65 22.48 7.72
C VAL A 112 -2.10 23.09 6.43
N THR A 113 -2.79 24.09 5.86
CA THR A 113 -2.35 24.83 4.67
C THR A 113 -1.16 25.73 4.92
N ASN A 114 -0.85 26.06 6.18
CA ASN A 114 0.27 26.92 6.53
C ASN A 114 1.53 26.12 6.82
N VAL A 115 1.42 24.80 6.97
CA VAL A 115 2.54 23.94 7.31
C VAL A 115 3.60 24.03 6.22
N GLN A 116 4.83 24.30 6.62
CA GLN A 116 5.98 24.37 5.73
C GLN A 116 6.80 23.11 5.90
N CYS A 117 6.77 22.24 4.91
CA CYS A 117 7.51 20.99 4.89
C CYS A 117 8.54 20.97 3.76
N ASP A 118 9.71 20.41 4.03
CA ASP A 118 10.66 20.09 2.96
C ASP A 118 10.06 19.01 2.03
N LYS A 119 10.36 19.08 0.73
CA LYS A 119 9.90 18.09 -0.25
C LYS A 119 10.40 16.68 0.09
N ALA A 120 11.62 16.55 0.60
CA ALA A 120 12.19 15.29 1.04
C ALA A 120 11.43 14.73 2.25
N TRP A 121 11.05 15.61 3.19
CA TRP A 121 10.23 15.22 4.33
C TRP A 121 8.87 14.69 3.87
N LEU A 122 8.16 15.42 3.00
CA LEU A 122 6.87 14.98 2.44
C LEU A 122 6.98 13.66 1.68
N ALA A 123 8.03 13.48 0.89
CA ALA A 123 8.26 12.24 0.13
C ALA A 123 8.49 11.04 1.08
N ASN A 124 9.36 11.22 2.08
CA ASN A 124 9.61 10.20 3.11
C ASN A 124 8.36 9.88 3.92
N ALA A 125 7.59 10.90 4.25
CA ALA A 125 6.32 10.74 4.94
C ALA A 125 5.38 9.90 4.07
N ASN A 126 5.10 10.30 2.83
CA ASN A 126 4.25 9.53 1.92
C ASN A 126 4.69 8.05 1.80
N TRP A 127 5.99 7.79 1.71
CA TRP A 127 6.52 6.44 1.60
C TRP A 127 6.39 5.63 2.89
N ALA A 128 6.70 6.21 4.04
CA ALA A 128 6.51 5.57 5.35
C ALA A 128 5.04 5.23 5.60
N SER A 129 4.13 6.15 5.25
CA SER A 129 2.69 5.92 5.27
C SER A 129 2.30 4.78 4.35
N LEU A 130 2.82 4.74 3.13
CA LEU A 130 2.51 3.68 2.18
C LEU A 130 2.87 2.32 2.79
N ALA A 131 4.08 2.18 3.32
CA ALA A 131 4.51 0.92 3.91
C ALA A 131 3.66 0.48 5.11
N CYS A 132 3.32 1.41 6.02
CA CYS A 132 2.46 1.09 7.16
C CYS A 132 1.02 0.76 6.75
N VAL A 133 0.39 1.65 5.96
CA VAL A 133 -1.03 1.55 5.62
C VAL A 133 -1.31 0.36 4.70
N LEU A 134 -0.41 0.02 3.77
CA LEU A 134 -0.63 -1.15 2.89
C LEU A 134 -0.39 -2.49 3.59
N ALA A 135 0.28 -2.49 4.74
CA ALA A 135 0.38 -3.69 5.59
C ALA A 135 -0.93 -3.93 6.36
N GLU A 136 -1.62 -2.86 6.77
CA GLU A 136 -2.84 -2.95 7.58
C GLU A 136 -3.89 -3.92 7.02
N PRO A 137 -4.26 -3.91 5.72
CA PRO A 137 -5.19 -4.84 5.08
C PRO A 137 -4.95 -6.33 5.34
N VAL A 138 -3.71 -6.73 5.62
CA VAL A 138 -3.29 -8.12 5.81
C VAL A 138 -2.73 -8.38 7.21
N THR A 139 -3.04 -7.51 8.16
CA THR A 139 -2.63 -7.65 9.58
C THR A 139 -3.84 -7.54 10.50
N PRO A 140 -3.78 -8.11 11.72
CA PRO A 140 -4.91 -8.08 12.64
C PRO A 140 -5.22 -6.63 13.04
N LEU A 141 -6.51 -6.30 13.16
CA LEU A 141 -6.94 -4.98 13.57
C LEU A 141 -6.45 -4.64 14.99
N GLN A 142 -5.84 -3.47 15.14
CA GLN A 142 -5.33 -2.97 16.41
C GLN A 142 -5.79 -1.53 16.65
N LEU A 143 -6.41 -1.26 17.80
CA LEU A 143 -6.64 0.11 18.26
C LEU A 143 -5.40 0.60 18.99
N ARG A 144 -4.80 1.68 18.47
CA ARG A 144 -3.66 2.35 19.08
C ARG A 144 -4.13 3.70 19.63
N GLU A 145 -4.18 3.82 20.96
CA GLU A 145 -4.74 5.00 21.65
C GLU A 145 -4.05 6.31 21.27
N ASN A 146 -2.74 6.27 21.04
CA ASN A 146 -1.90 7.45 20.75
C ASN A 146 -1.49 7.59 19.28
N ASP A 147 -2.16 6.88 18.36
CA ASP A 147 -1.81 7.00 16.95
C ASP A 147 -2.23 8.37 16.39
N ARG A 148 -1.27 9.13 15.88
CA ARG A 148 -1.48 10.39 15.13
C ARG A 148 -2.07 10.16 13.73
N ARG A 149 -2.29 8.90 13.33
CA ARG A 149 -3.06 8.46 12.16
C ARG A 149 -2.63 9.13 10.86
N PHE A 150 -1.32 9.34 10.70
CA PHE A 150 -0.74 9.91 9.50
C PHE A 150 -1.32 11.29 9.15
N GLY A 151 -1.63 12.12 10.16
CA GLY A 151 -2.22 13.45 9.96
C GLY A 151 -1.40 14.35 9.02
N TRP A 152 -0.10 14.15 8.96
CA TRP A 152 0.81 14.83 8.04
C TRP A 152 0.55 14.53 6.55
N LEU A 153 -0.17 13.46 6.19
CA LEU A 153 -0.66 13.25 4.81
C LEU A 153 -1.68 14.30 4.36
N LEU A 154 -2.25 15.05 5.31
CA LEU A 154 -3.27 16.07 5.06
C LEU A 154 -2.69 17.49 5.09
N GLU A 155 -1.37 17.63 5.16
CA GLU A 155 -0.70 18.92 5.08
C GLU A 155 -0.74 19.51 3.67
N GLY A 156 -0.93 20.82 3.59
CA GLY A 156 -1.16 21.53 2.34
C GLY A 156 -2.64 21.75 2.01
N THR A 157 -2.88 22.11 0.76
CA THR A 157 -4.20 22.42 0.19
C THR A 157 -4.91 21.16 -0.30
N GLU A 158 -6.24 21.25 -0.49
CA GLU A 158 -7.03 20.14 -1.05
C GLU A 158 -6.50 19.69 -2.42
N ARG A 159 -5.97 20.62 -3.23
CA ARG A 159 -5.35 20.31 -4.51
C ARG A 159 -4.08 19.46 -4.33
N GLU A 160 -3.23 19.81 -3.37
CA GLU A 160 -1.97 19.11 -3.11
C GLU A 160 -2.21 17.69 -2.57
N VAL A 161 -3.07 17.53 -1.56
CA VAL A 161 -3.34 16.20 -0.96
C VAL A 161 -4.12 15.26 -1.90
N ARG A 162 -4.75 15.81 -2.95
CA ARG A 162 -5.39 15.05 -4.05
C ARG A 162 -4.49 14.84 -5.27
N THR A 163 -3.25 15.32 -5.24
CA THR A 163 -2.27 15.04 -6.30
C THR A 163 -1.60 13.70 -6.06
N ILE A 164 -1.60 12.85 -7.09
CA ILE A 164 -0.88 11.58 -7.11
C ILE A 164 0.59 11.86 -6.84
N HIS A 165 1.12 11.26 -5.77
CA HIS A 165 2.53 11.35 -5.45
C HIS A 165 3.30 10.33 -6.28
N GLY A 166 4.33 10.79 -7.01
CA GLY A 166 5.04 9.98 -8.00
C GLY A 166 5.65 8.69 -7.45
N GLY A 167 6.08 8.71 -6.17
CA GLY A 167 6.68 7.55 -5.49
C GLY A 167 5.67 6.53 -4.94
N THR A 168 4.38 6.83 -4.93
CA THR A 168 3.35 5.93 -4.35
C THR A 168 2.25 5.55 -5.36
N GLY A 169 2.05 6.36 -6.41
CA GLY A 169 1.04 6.12 -7.45
C GLY A 169 -0.41 6.44 -7.01
N LEU A 170 -0.58 7.04 -5.83
CA LEU A 170 -1.86 7.56 -5.31
C LEU A 170 -1.64 8.86 -4.55
N SER A 171 -2.73 9.57 -4.26
CA SER A 171 -2.69 10.82 -3.50
C SER A 171 -2.57 10.59 -1.98
N PRO A 172 -1.91 11.49 -1.24
CA PRO A 172 -1.84 11.44 0.22
C PRO A 172 -3.22 11.29 0.89
N LYS A 173 -4.23 12.01 0.38
CA LYS A 173 -5.60 11.95 0.88
C LYS A 173 -6.23 10.56 0.73
N LEU A 174 -6.00 9.88 -0.39
CA LEU A 174 -6.51 8.52 -0.60
C LEU A 174 -5.80 7.51 0.30
N LEU A 175 -4.50 7.66 0.48
CA LEU A 175 -3.72 6.84 1.41
C LEU A 175 -4.21 7.02 2.86
N HIS A 176 -4.53 8.25 3.26
CA HIS A 176 -5.15 8.52 4.56
C HIS A 176 -6.55 7.87 4.69
N ILE A 177 -7.34 7.82 3.61
CA ILE A 177 -8.64 7.12 3.62
C ILE A 177 -8.47 5.62 3.91
N PHE A 178 -7.47 4.94 3.34
CA PHE A 178 -7.17 3.54 3.70
C PHE A 178 -6.91 3.36 5.19
N ALA A 179 -6.10 4.25 5.79
CA ALA A 179 -5.83 4.23 7.24
C ALA A 179 -7.12 4.48 8.05
N GLN A 180 -7.98 5.40 7.59
CA GLN A 180 -9.27 5.65 8.22
C GLN A 180 -10.17 4.41 8.20
N ILE A 181 -10.23 3.69 7.08
CA ILE A 181 -10.99 2.43 6.94
C ILE A 181 -10.50 1.41 7.97
N THR A 182 -9.19 1.16 8.06
CA THR A 182 -8.63 0.25 9.08
C THR A 182 -9.02 0.69 10.49
N HIS A 183 -8.89 1.98 10.78
CA HIS A 183 -9.19 2.53 12.10
C HIS A 183 -10.67 2.34 12.50
N ILE A 184 -11.61 2.64 11.61
CA ILE A 184 -13.04 2.45 11.91
C ILE A 184 -13.40 0.96 12.03
N SER A 185 -12.74 0.08 11.27
CA SER A 185 -12.93 -1.37 11.42
C SER A 185 -12.44 -1.87 12.78
N ALA A 186 -11.27 -1.41 13.23
CA ALA A 186 -10.76 -1.72 14.56
C ALA A 186 -11.71 -1.20 15.67
N ARG A 187 -12.27 0.00 15.49
CA ARG A 187 -13.27 0.56 16.42
C ARG A 187 -14.56 -0.25 16.45
N MET A 188 -15.00 -0.75 15.29
CA MET A 188 -16.18 -1.59 15.18
C MET A 188 -16.01 -2.93 15.89
N ILE A 189 -14.82 -3.54 15.83
CA ILE A 189 -14.51 -4.76 16.60
C ILE A 189 -14.54 -4.48 18.09
N ALA A 190 -13.92 -3.38 18.53
CA ALA A 190 -13.87 -3.04 19.96
C ALA A 190 -15.23 -2.59 20.53
N ASN A 191 -16.10 -2.02 19.70
CA ASN A 191 -17.45 -1.62 20.08
C ASN A 191 -18.47 -1.99 18.98
N PRO A 192 -18.92 -3.26 18.94
CA PRO A 192 -19.84 -3.78 17.91
C PRO A 192 -21.20 -3.07 17.86
N HIS A 193 -21.64 -2.49 18.98
CA HIS A 193 -22.93 -1.80 19.08
C HIS A 193 -22.80 -0.27 18.86
N SER A 194 -21.66 0.21 18.37
CA SER A 194 -21.45 1.63 18.10
C SER A 194 -22.40 2.11 16.99
N ILE A 195 -23.28 3.05 17.31
CA ILE A 195 -24.11 3.74 16.31
C ILE A 195 -23.34 4.82 15.52
N VAL A 196 -22.26 5.35 16.09
CA VAL A 196 -21.49 6.46 15.51
C VAL A 196 -20.50 5.97 14.45
N THR A 197 -19.88 4.81 14.68
CA THR A 197 -18.84 4.28 13.78
C THR A 197 -19.38 3.99 12.36
N PRO A 198 -20.58 3.41 12.17
CA PRO A 198 -21.20 3.25 10.85
C PRO A 198 -21.46 4.58 10.12
N ILE A 199 -21.85 5.64 10.84
CA ILE A 199 -22.06 6.97 10.26
C ILE A 199 -20.75 7.49 9.65
N GLY A 200 -19.63 7.33 10.37
CA GLY A 200 -18.31 7.69 9.86
C GLY A 200 -17.93 6.91 8.61
N ALA A 201 -18.26 5.63 8.54
CA ALA A 201 -18.01 4.78 7.39
C ALA A 201 -18.81 5.16 6.15
N LEU A 202 -20.10 5.48 6.33
CA LEU A 202 -20.95 6.00 5.26
C LEU A 202 -20.41 7.32 4.69
N LYS A 203 -19.82 8.17 5.55
CA LYS A 203 -19.16 9.39 5.07
C LYS A 203 -17.91 9.10 4.24
N ILE A 204 -17.13 8.07 4.60
CA ILE A 204 -15.99 7.63 3.80
C ILE A 204 -16.47 7.07 2.45
N GLU A 205 -17.57 6.29 2.45
CA GLU A 205 -18.18 5.77 1.22
C GLU A 205 -18.61 6.89 0.27
N GLU A 206 -19.32 7.90 0.79
CA GLU A 206 -19.69 9.12 0.05
C GLU A 206 -18.45 9.84 -0.51
N MET A 207 -17.42 10.02 0.33
CA MET A 207 -16.16 10.64 -0.10
C MET A 207 -15.48 9.85 -1.24
N LEU A 208 -15.51 8.51 -1.19
CA LEU A 208 -14.95 7.64 -2.22
C LEU A 208 -15.76 7.64 -3.51
N HIS A 209 -17.07 7.88 -3.46
CA HIS A 209 -17.92 7.97 -4.65
C HIS A 209 -17.45 9.07 -5.60
N ASP A 210 -17.23 10.27 -5.04
CA ASP A 210 -16.81 11.47 -5.78
C ASP A 210 -15.29 11.71 -5.72
N PHE A 211 -14.51 10.74 -5.25
CA PHE A 211 -13.08 10.92 -5.11
C PHE A 211 -12.40 10.97 -6.46
N ARG A 212 -11.79 12.11 -6.79
CA ARG A 212 -10.92 12.27 -7.96
C ARG A 212 -9.52 12.66 -7.54
N GLN A 213 -8.58 12.18 -8.34
CA GLN A 213 -7.16 12.44 -8.20
C GLN A 213 -6.66 13.18 -9.44
N ARG A 214 -5.70 14.07 -9.20
CA ARG A 214 -4.97 14.75 -10.27
C ARG A 214 -3.53 14.24 -10.30
N SER A 215 -2.79 14.58 -11.34
CA SER A 215 -1.34 14.43 -11.40
C SER A 215 -0.71 15.71 -11.95
N GLU A 216 0.60 15.68 -12.16
CA GLU A 216 1.29 16.72 -12.93
C GLU A 216 0.96 16.64 -14.43
N LEU A 217 0.53 15.46 -14.91
CA LEU A 217 0.24 15.21 -16.32
C LEU A 217 -1.22 15.50 -16.71
N SER A 218 -2.13 15.58 -15.73
CA SER A 218 -3.56 15.75 -15.97
C SER A 218 -4.30 16.25 -14.72
N GLU A 219 -5.33 17.07 -14.93
CA GLU A 219 -6.28 17.47 -13.89
C GLU A 219 -7.22 16.31 -13.48
N GLY A 220 -7.30 15.24 -14.28
CA GLY A 220 -8.20 14.10 -14.08
C GLY A 220 -9.58 14.29 -14.73
N TYR A 221 -10.45 13.32 -14.51
CA TYR A 221 -11.81 13.27 -15.08
C TYR A 221 -12.88 13.43 -13.99
N ALA A 222 -14.04 13.99 -14.35
CA ALA A 222 -15.14 14.15 -13.42
C ALA A 222 -15.77 12.81 -12.98
N THR A 223 -15.75 11.80 -13.86
CA THR A 223 -16.29 10.47 -13.60
C THR A 223 -15.34 9.39 -14.10
N THR A 224 -15.44 8.19 -13.51
CA THR A 224 -14.74 7.00 -14.00
C THR A 224 -15.14 6.67 -15.43
N ASP A 225 -16.43 6.79 -15.77
CA ASP A 225 -16.93 6.53 -17.12
C ASP A 225 -16.28 7.45 -18.15
N ALA A 226 -16.16 8.75 -17.85
CA ALA A 226 -15.48 9.69 -18.75
C ALA A 226 -13.99 9.38 -18.93
N LEU A 227 -13.31 8.92 -17.87
CA LEU A 227 -11.93 8.43 -17.97
C LEU A 227 -11.87 7.20 -18.89
N LEU A 228 -12.75 6.23 -18.68
CA LEU A 228 -12.77 5.01 -19.48
C LEU A 228 -13.12 5.30 -20.94
N GLU A 229 -14.11 6.14 -21.24
CA GLU A 229 -14.47 6.52 -22.61
C GLU A 229 -13.33 7.28 -23.33
N SER A 230 -12.52 8.02 -22.58
CA SER A 230 -11.37 8.75 -23.14
C SER A 230 -10.15 7.88 -23.48
N CYS A 231 -10.16 6.59 -23.10
CA CYS A 231 -9.04 5.69 -23.34
C CYS A 231 -8.98 5.28 -24.82
N ILE A 232 -7.96 5.75 -25.54
CA ILE A 232 -7.59 5.22 -26.85
C ILE A 232 -6.74 3.97 -26.61
N LEU A 233 -7.27 2.81 -27.00
CA LEU A 233 -6.63 1.51 -26.80
C LEU A 233 -5.90 1.06 -28.07
N ASP A 234 -4.77 0.40 -27.90
CA ASP A 234 -4.03 -0.29 -28.95
C ASP A 234 -4.64 -1.66 -29.29
N VAL A 235 -3.93 -2.43 -30.14
CA VAL A 235 -4.37 -3.75 -30.60
C VAL A 235 -4.48 -4.79 -29.48
N ASP A 236 -3.76 -4.59 -28.37
CA ASP A 236 -3.78 -5.45 -27.18
C ASP A 236 -4.79 -4.95 -26.13
N GLY A 237 -5.57 -3.92 -26.47
CA GLY A 237 -6.54 -3.31 -25.58
C GLY A 237 -5.91 -2.42 -24.50
N LYS A 238 -4.68 -1.92 -24.71
CA LYS A 238 -3.92 -1.15 -23.73
C LYS A 238 -3.84 0.34 -24.10
N VAL A 239 -3.80 1.19 -23.08
CA VAL A 239 -3.46 2.61 -23.27
C VAL A 239 -1.96 2.76 -23.51
N ASN A 240 -1.59 3.72 -24.35
CA ASN A 240 -0.21 3.91 -24.83
C ASN A 240 0.41 5.25 -24.44
N THR A 241 -0.15 5.96 -23.46
CA THR A 241 0.40 7.22 -22.95
C THR A 241 0.63 7.17 -21.44
N ALA A 242 1.69 7.83 -20.96
CA ALA A 242 1.99 7.95 -19.54
C ALA A 242 0.84 8.59 -18.76
N THR A 243 0.22 9.63 -19.34
CA THR A 243 -0.94 10.31 -18.74
C THR A 243 -2.07 9.33 -18.45
N LYS A 244 -2.48 8.51 -19.43
CA LYS A 244 -3.56 7.53 -19.24
C LYS A 244 -3.21 6.44 -18.26
N VAL A 245 -1.97 5.96 -18.26
CA VAL A 245 -1.51 4.97 -17.26
C VAL A 245 -1.58 5.55 -15.85
N THR A 246 -1.12 6.78 -15.63
CA THR A 246 -1.20 7.43 -14.33
C THR A 246 -2.65 7.67 -13.89
N GLU A 247 -3.52 8.10 -14.79
CA GLU A 247 -4.96 8.29 -14.50
C GLU A 247 -5.65 6.98 -14.12
N LEU A 248 -5.48 5.93 -14.92
CA LEU A 248 -6.03 4.60 -14.64
C LEU A 248 -5.44 4.01 -13.36
N THR A 249 -4.15 4.19 -13.10
CA THR A 249 -3.49 3.76 -11.86
C THR A 249 -4.15 4.45 -10.66
N GLY A 250 -4.29 5.79 -10.69
CA GLY A 250 -4.98 6.53 -9.65
C GLY A 250 -6.40 5.98 -9.42
N GLU A 251 -7.13 5.74 -10.50
CA GLU A 251 -8.49 5.20 -10.43
C GLU A 251 -8.54 3.80 -9.80
N THR A 252 -7.58 2.90 -10.10
CA THR A 252 -7.52 1.58 -9.45
C THR A 252 -7.41 1.66 -7.93
N TRP A 253 -6.69 2.66 -7.40
CA TRP A 253 -6.59 2.86 -5.96
C TRP A 253 -7.92 3.27 -5.32
N VAL A 254 -8.73 4.07 -6.02
CA VAL A 254 -10.06 4.49 -5.52
C VAL A 254 -10.98 3.27 -5.40
N TRP A 255 -10.99 2.41 -6.43
CA TRP A 255 -11.82 1.20 -6.41
C TRP A 255 -11.31 0.15 -5.43
N ALA A 256 -9.99 0.00 -5.26
CA ALA A 256 -9.42 -0.84 -4.21
C ALA A 256 -9.83 -0.35 -2.80
N ALA A 257 -9.89 0.96 -2.57
CA ALA A 257 -10.36 1.52 -1.30
C ALA A 257 -11.85 1.22 -1.05
N LYS A 258 -12.69 1.31 -2.09
CA LYS A 258 -14.12 0.96 -2.02
C LYS A 258 -14.31 -0.52 -1.66
N ILE A 259 -13.62 -1.41 -2.34
CA ILE A 259 -13.62 -2.86 -2.03
C ILE A 259 -13.20 -3.08 -0.58
N TYR A 260 -12.09 -2.46 -0.16
CA TYR A 260 -11.57 -2.60 1.20
C TYR A 260 -12.58 -2.12 2.27
N LEU A 261 -13.24 -0.98 2.05
CA LEU A 261 -14.30 -0.48 2.93
C LEU A 261 -15.50 -1.44 2.98
N HIS A 262 -16.00 -1.86 1.82
CA HIS A 262 -17.16 -2.76 1.71
C HIS A 262 -16.91 -4.10 2.40
N CYS A 263 -15.75 -4.69 2.15
CA CYS A 263 -15.41 -6.00 2.66
C CYS A 263 -14.99 -5.96 4.13
N ARG A 264 -14.06 -5.08 4.51
CA ARG A 264 -13.50 -5.11 5.86
C ARG A 264 -14.34 -4.39 6.90
N PHE A 265 -14.93 -3.24 6.56
CA PHE A 265 -15.77 -2.50 7.51
C PHE A 265 -17.22 -2.97 7.46
N PHE A 266 -17.86 -2.90 6.29
CA PHE A 266 -19.29 -3.26 6.16
C PHE A 266 -19.53 -4.78 6.18
N ARG A 267 -18.45 -5.58 6.17
CA ARG A 267 -18.47 -7.04 6.21
C ARG A 267 -19.23 -7.67 5.05
N LYS A 268 -19.30 -6.97 3.90
CA LYS A 268 -19.96 -7.47 2.69
C LYS A 268 -19.15 -8.63 2.10
N PRO A 269 -19.78 -9.78 1.74
CA PRO A 269 -19.08 -10.91 1.13
C PRO A 269 -18.58 -10.56 -0.27
N ARG A 270 -17.71 -11.41 -0.83
CA ARG A 270 -17.09 -11.19 -2.16
C ARG A 270 -18.14 -11.11 -3.27
N ARG A 271 -19.21 -11.90 -3.15
CA ARG A 271 -20.34 -11.92 -4.09
C ARG A 271 -21.34 -10.78 -3.93
N HIS A 272 -21.18 -9.90 -2.94
CA HIS A 272 -22.12 -8.79 -2.73
C HIS A 272 -22.15 -7.86 -3.96
N PRO A 273 -23.32 -7.38 -4.42
CA PRO A 273 -23.44 -6.55 -5.63
C PRO A 273 -22.48 -5.35 -5.66
N ASP A 274 -22.36 -4.62 -4.54
CA ASP A 274 -21.44 -3.48 -4.45
C ASP A 274 -19.96 -3.86 -4.61
N VAL A 275 -19.55 -5.02 -4.05
CA VAL A 275 -18.17 -5.53 -4.18
C VAL A 275 -17.92 -5.95 -5.63
N CYS A 276 -18.86 -6.68 -6.24
CA CYS A 276 -18.79 -7.09 -7.64
C CYS A 276 -18.74 -5.89 -8.60
N ALA A 277 -19.53 -4.84 -8.36
CA ALA A 277 -19.53 -3.63 -9.17
C ALA A 277 -18.20 -2.87 -9.06
N ALA A 278 -17.65 -2.76 -7.86
CA ALA A 278 -16.33 -2.16 -7.64
C ALA A 278 -15.22 -2.99 -8.28
N LEU A 279 -15.27 -4.32 -8.14
CA LEU A 279 -14.33 -5.26 -8.74
C LEU A 279 -14.33 -5.15 -10.27
N LYS A 280 -15.52 -5.12 -10.90
CA LYS A 280 -15.65 -4.96 -12.36
C LYS A 280 -14.93 -3.71 -12.87
N THR A 281 -15.11 -2.59 -12.17
CA THR A 281 -14.50 -1.31 -12.56
C THR A 281 -12.98 -1.32 -12.35
N LEU A 282 -12.53 -1.88 -11.22
CA LEU A 282 -11.12 -2.09 -10.94
C LEU A 282 -10.45 -2.96 -12.02
N MET A 283 -11.04 -4.11 -12.35
CA MET A 283 -10.53 -5.01 -13.40
C MET A 283 -10.47 -4.31 -14.75
N THR A 284 -11.50 -3.54 -15.12
CA THR A 284 -11.52 -2.79 -16.38
C THR A 284 -10.35 -1.80 -16.46
N CYS A 285 -10.06 -1.09 -15.37
CA CYS A 285 -8.91 -0.19 -15.30
C CYS A 285 -7.59 -0.95 -15.43
N VAL A 286 -7.42 -2.06 -14.69
CA VAL A 286 -6.24 -2.92 -14.75
C VAL A 286 -6.03 -3.44 -16.18
N GLN A 287 -7.06 -4.03 -16.80
CA GLN A 287 -7.00 -4.59 -18.15
C GLN A 287 -6.58 -3.60 -19.23
N ARG A 288 -6.88 -2.30 -19.05
CA ARG A 288 -6.48 -1.26 -20.01
C ARG A 288 -5.06 -0.74 -19.81
N MET A 289 -4.39 -1.07 -18.72
CA MET A 289 -3.00 -0.67 -18.49
C MET A 289 -2.02 -1.72 -19.05
N PRO A 290 -0.86 -1.30 -19.58
CA PRO A 290 0.22 -2.21 -19.95
C PRO A 290 0.86 -2.82 -18.69
N TYR A 291 1.24 -4.09 -18.77
CA TYR A 291 1.90 -4.84 -17.68
C TYR A 291 3.40 -5.06 -17.91
N ASN A 292 3.92 -4.51 -19.00
CA ASN A 292 5.31 -4.59 -19.41
C ASN A 292 5.68 -3.35 -20.26
N GLY A 293 6.96 -3.26 -20.64
CA GLY A 293 7.45 -2.17 -21.48
C GLY A 293 7.61 -0.83 -20.76
N ALA A 294 7.88 0.23 -21.51
CA ALA A 294 8.32 1.52 -20.98
C ALA A 294 7.26 2.28 -20.14
N LEU A 295 5.99 1.94 -20.30
CA LEU A 295 4.90 2.54 -19.52
C LEU A 295 4.58 1.76 -18.24
N PHE A 296 5.11 0.54 -18.10
CA PHE A 296 5.02 -0.21 -16.85
C PHE A 296 6.11 0.29 -15.90
N THR A 297 5.71 1.20 -15.00
CA THR A 297 6.61 1.88 -14.07
C THR A 297 6.40 1.40 -12.63
N SER A 298 7.17 1.92 -11.69
CA SER A 298 6.96 1.71 -10.25
C SER A 298 5.56 2.16 -9.75
N GLN A 299 4.81 2.92 -10.55
CA GLN A 299 3.42 3.28 -10.26
C GLN A 299 2.42 2.14 -10.52
N ALA A 300 2.82 1.02 -11.16
CA ALA A 300 1.96 -0.12 -11.45
C ALA A 300 1.12 -0.58 -10.24
N PRO A 301 -0.20 -0.81 -10.37
CA PRO A 301 -1.18 -0.91 -9.28
C PRO A 301 -1.11 -2.21 -8.44
N PHE A 302 0.09 -2.66 -8.04
CA PHE A 302 0.35 -3.96 -7.41
C PHE A 302 -0.56 -4.27 -6.21
N PHE A 303 -0.65 -3.36 -5.25
CA PHE A 303 -1.54 -3.52 -4.10
C PHE A 303 -3.03 -3.59 -4.51
N CYS A 304 -3.44 -2.81 -5.52
CA CYS A 304 -4.82 -2.85 -6.01
C CYS A 304 -5.13 -4.19 -6.69
N VAL A 305 -4.17 -4.75 -7.45
CA VAL A 305 -4.28 -6.10 -8.04
C VAL A 305 -4.33 -7.17 -6.94
N PHE A 306 -3.59 -6.98 -5.85
CA PHE A 306 -3.70 -7.85 -4.69
C PHE A 306 -5.10 -7.78 -4.06
N ILE A 307 -5.64 -6.60 -3.77
CA ILE A 307 -7.02 -6.43 -3.26
C ILE A 307 -8.05 -7.02 -4.22
N MET A 308 -7.91 -6.79 -5.53
CA MET A 308 -8.74 -7.39 -6.58
C MET A 308 -8.73 -8.92 -6.48
N SER A 309 -7.56 -9.52 -6.25
CA SER A 309 -7.39 -10.96 -6.12
C SER A 309 -8.09 -11.53 -4.88
N LEU A 310 -8.09 -10.79 -3.76
CA LEU A 310 -8.74 -11.22 -2.52
C LEU A 310 -10.26 -11.36 -2.66
N VAL A 311 -10.87 -10.58 -3.56
CA VAL A 311 -12.33 -10.62 -3.80
C VAL A 311 -12.70 -11.32 -5.11
N SER A 312 -11.73 -11.83 -5.86
CA SER A 312 -11.97 -12.56 -7.11
C SER A 312 -12.63 -13.91 -6.83
N TYR A 313 -13.92 -14.00 -7.16
CA TYR A 313 -14.74 -15.19 -6.93
C TYR A 313 -14.92 -16.01 -8.20
N GLN A 314 -15.23 -15.35 -9.33
CA GLN A 314 -15.43 -16.04 -10.59
C GLN A 314 -14.09 -16.35 -11.26
N GLN A 315 -14.07 -17.41 -12.07
CA GLN A 315 -12.88 -17.76 -12.84
C GLN A 315 -12.38 -16.58 -13.69
N HIS A 316 -13.30 -15.83 -14.31
CA HIS A 316 -12.98 -14.64 -15.08
C HIS A 316 -12.20 -13.60 -14.26
N ASP A 317 -12.64 -13.32 -13.03
CA ASP A 317 -11.98 -12.35 -12.15
C ASP A 317 -10.54 -12.78 -11.84
N ARG A 318 -10.38 -14.07 -11.54
CA ARG A 318 -9.08 -14.68 -11.27
C ARG A 318 -8.16 -14.69 -12.48
N ASP A 319 -8.71 -14.85 -13.68
CA ASP A 319 -7.93 -14.82 -14.92
C ASP A 319 -7.30 -13.44 -15.14
N VAL A 320 -8.00 -12.36 -14.77
CA VAL A 320 -7.44 -10.99 -14.83
C VAL A 320 -6.25 -10.83 -13.88
N ALA A 321 -6.41 -11.26 -12.62
CA ALA A 321 -5.32 -11.23 -11.64
C ALA A 321 -4.14 -12.10 -12.07
N ARG A 322 -4.41 -13.36 -12.45
CA ARG A 322 -3.39 -14.33 -12.88
C ARG A 322 -2.59 -13.79 -14.06
N ASN A 323 -3.27 -13.27 -15.08
CA ASN A 323 -2.60 -12.71 -16.25
C ASN A 323 -1.67 -11.54 -15.87
N TRP A 324 -2.09 -10.68 -14.93
CA TRP A 324 -1.23 -9.61 -14.42
C TRP A 324 0.02 -10.18 -13.71
N PHE A 325 -0.17 -11.08 -12.74
CA PHE A 325 0.92 -11.66 -11.96
C PHE A 325 1.91 -12.42 -12.84
N GLU A 326 1.41 -13.32 -13.69
CA GLU A 326 2.25 -14.14 -14.56
C GLU A 326 2.99 -13.30 -15.60
N THR A 327 2.34 -12.28 -16.20
CA THR A 327 3.03 -11.37 -17.13
C THR A 327 4.16 -10.63 -16.44
N VAL A 328 3.92 -10.10 -15.23
CA VAL A 328 4.93 -9.39 -14.45
C VAL A 328 6.07 -10.32 -14.04
N LEU A 329 5.78 -11.55 -13.61
CA LEU A 329 6.79 -12.54 -13.24
C LEU A 329 7.63 -13.01 -14.44
N LEU A 330 7.02 -13.15 -15.62
CA LEU A 330 7.73 -13.49 -16.86
C LEU A 330 8.60 -12.35 -17.37
N ALA A 331 8.13 -11.10 -17.21
CA ALA A 331 8.89 -9.92 -17.63
C ALA A 331 9.97 -9.50 -16.63
N ALA A 332 9.78 -9.79 -15.34
CA ALA A 332 10.71 -9.46 -14.28
C ALA A 332 11.90 -10.44 -14.28
N SER A 333 13.00 -10.05 -14.92
CA SER A 333 14.31 -10.69 -14.68
C SER A 333 14.93 -10.29 -13.33
N CYS A 334 14.27 -9.42 -12.58
CA CYS A 334 14.75 -8.85 -11.31
C CYS A 334 13.87 -9.26 -10.13
N ARG A 335 14.49 -9.32 -8.94
CA ARG A 335 13.81 -9.48 -7.67
C ARG A 335 12.73 -8.41 -7.47
N SER A 336 11.63 -8.83 -6.87
CA SER A 336 10.52 -7.97 -6.48
C SER A 336 9.74 -8.62 -5.34
N SER A 337 8.75 -7.91 -4.78
CA SER A 337 7.79 -8.47 -3.83
C SER A 337 6.66 -9.26 -4.49
N VAL A 338 6.61 -9.33 -5.82
CA VAL A 338 5.53 -10.00 -6.58
C VAL A 338 5.50 -11.51 -6.34
N PRO A 339 6.61 -12.28 -6.41
CA PRO A 339 6.58 -13.73 -6.22
C PRO A 339 5.93 -14.19 -4.91
N PRO A 340 6.34 -13.72 -3.72
CA PRO A 340 5.75 -14.19 -2.47
C PRO A 340 4.28 -13.76 -2.30
N VAL A 341 3.86 -12.65 -2.93
CA VAL A 341 2.45 -12.23 -2.90
C VAL A 341 1.61 -13.08 -3.85
N TRP A 342 2.15 -13.46 -5.01
CA TRP A 342 1.44 -14.35 -5.92
C TRP A 342 1.20 -15.73 -5.29
N GLU A 343 2.23 -16.29 -4.65
CA GLU A 343 2.10 -17.53 -3.87
C GLU A 343 1.01 -17.40 -2.79
N ALA A 344 1.00 -16.27 -2.07
CA ALA A 344 -0.02 -15.99 -1.05
C ALA A 344 -1.43 -15.94 -1.64
N VAL A 345 -1.62 -15.32 -2.81
CA VAL A 345 -2.91 -15.25 -3.50
C VAL A 345 -3.39 -16.64 -3.89
N GLN A 346 -2.51 -17.49 -4.42
CA GLN A 346 -2.86 -18.86 -4.80
C GLN A 346 -3.33 -19.68 -3.59
N VAL A 347 -2.59 -19.62 -2.48
CA VAL A 347 -2.96 -20.26 -1.20
C VAL A 347 -4.31 -19.75 -0.69
N LEU A 348 -4.56 -18.44 -0.78
CA LEU A 348 -5.83 -17.86 -0.34
C LEU A 348 -7.00 -18.27 -1.24
N TRP A 349 -6.81 -18.41 -2.56
CA TRP A 349 -7.86 -18.89 -3.45
C TRP A 349 -8.29 -20.31 -3.10
N GLU A 350 -7.33 -21.22 -2.87
CA GLU A 350 -7.64 -22.60 -2.45
C GLU A 350 -8.44 -22.63 -1.15
N TRP A 351 -8.02 -21.84 -0.16
CA TRP A 351 -8.73 -21.74 1.12
C TRP A 351 -10.11 -21.12 0.99
N MET A 352 -10.25 -20.02 0.24
CA MET A 352 -11.53 -19.34 0.08
C MET A 352 -12.56 -20.17 -0.68
N ASP A 353 -12.12 -21.09 -1.53
CA ASP A 353 -13.03 -22.01 -2.24
C ASP A 353 -13.47 -23.18 -1.35
N ALA A 354 -12.61 -23.61 -0.43
CA ALA A 354 -12.89 -24.73 0.45
C ALA A 354 -13.64 -24.35 1.74
N GLU A 355 -13.26 -23.24 2.37
CA GLU A 355 -13.62 -22.93 3.77
C GLU A 355 -14.41 -21.60 3.90
N LEU A 356 -14.23 -20.67 2.97
CA LEU A 356 -14.95 -19.39 2.98
C LEU A 356 -16.26 -19.50 2.20
N VAL A 357 -17.27 -20.10 2.82
CA VAL A 357 -18.64 -20.10 2.28
C VAL A 357 -19.21 -18.69 2.36
N ASP A 358 -19.27 -18.00 1.21
CA ASP A 358 -19.97 -16.72 1.08
C ASP A 358 -21.46 -16.93 1.41
N GLU A 359 -21.97 -16.19 2.40
CA GLU A 359 -23.39 -16.25 2.79
C GLU A 359 -24.28 -15.79 1.62
N ASP A 360 -25.16 -16.68 1.11
CA ASP A 360 -26.06 -16.34 0.01
C ASP A 360 -27.05 -15.22 0.37
N ASN A 361 -27.42 -15.11 1.66
CA ASN A 361 -28.40 -14.16 2.17
C ASN A 361 -27.74 -13.13 3.10
N PHE A 362 -26.96 -12.21 2.53
CA PHE A 362 -26.46 -11.07 3.28
C PHE A 362 -27.61 -10.17 3.75
N ASP A 363 -27.88 -10.16 5.06
CA ASP A 363 -28.95 -9.36 5.66
C ASP A 363 -28.45 -7.97 6.09
N ASN A 364 -28.93 -6.94 5.39
CA ASN A 364 -28.64 -5.55 5.74
C ASN A 364 -29.26 -5.11 7.08
N ALA A 365 -30.27 -5.81 7.59
CA ALA A 365 -30.90 -5.53 8.88
C ALA A 365 -30.02 -5.95 10.07
N VAL A 366 -29.11 -6.92 9.88
CA VAL A 366 -28.14 -7.30 10.91
C VAL A 366 -27.14 -6.16 11.13
N PRO A 367 -26.96 -5.68 12.37
CA PRO A 367 -25.98 -4.65 12.69
C PRO A 367 -24.57 -5.04 12.24
N ILE A 368 -23.79 -4.08 11.72
CA ILE A 368 -22.45 -4.34 11.18
C ILE A 368 -21.56 -5.10 12.18
N GLY A 369 -21.60 -4.73 13.46
CA GLY A 369 -20.81 -5.36 14.51
C GLY A 369 -21.12 -6.84 14.75
N GLU A 370 -22.27 -7.33 14.31
CA GLU A 370 -22.76 -8.70 14.50
C GLU A 370 -22.56 -9.60 13.26
N ARG A 371 -22.27 -9.01 12.09
CA ARG A 371 -22.01 -9.77 10.85
C ARG A 371 -20.68 -10.54 10.95
N ARG A 372 -20.52 -11.66 10.26
CA ARG A 372 -19.24 -12.38 10.22
C ARG A 372 -18.12 -11.48 9.68
N ALA A 373 -17.04 -11.32 10.46
CA ALA A 373 -15.88 -10.52 10.05
C ALA A 373 -14.92 -11.35 9.17
N TRP A 374 -15.41 -11.84 8.03
CA TRP A 374 -14.70 -12.79 7.17
C TRP A 374 -13.31 -12.31 6.72
N TRP A 375 -13.11 -10.99 6.58
CA TRP A 375 -11.80 -10.42 6.26
C TRP A 375 -10.78 -10.72 7.35
N GLU A 376 -11.18 -10.76 8.62
CA GLU A 376 -10.30 -11.12 9.73
C GLU A 376 -10.01 -12.63 9.76
N ASP A 377 -10.98 -13.47 9.36
CA ASP A 377 -10.73 -14.92 9.16
C ASP A 377 -9.63 -15.14 8.10
N MET A 378 -9.72 -14.40 6.98
CA MET A 378 -8.73 -14.41 5.91
C MET A 378 -7.36 -13.92 6.39
N VAL A 379 -7.31 -12.83 7.15
CA VAL A 379 -6.06 -12.30 7.72
C VAL A 379 -5.41 -13.32 8.65
N ALA A 380 -6.19 -13.95 9.53
CA ALA A 380 -5.70 -14.98 10.44
C ALA A 380 -5.14 -16.17 9.67
N TYR A 381 -5.85 -16.64 8.63
CA TYR A 381 -5.39 -17.74 7.79
C TYR A 381 -4.10 -17.39 7.04
N LEU A 382 -4.02 -16.20 6.45
CA LEU A 382 -2.84 -15.74 5.72
C LEU A 382 -1.60 -15.72 6.63
N LEU A 383 -1.73 -15.20 7.84
CA LEU A 383 -0.61 -15.13 8.80
C LEU A 383 -0.18 -16.50 9.30
N ASP A 384 -1.13 -17.44 9.49
CA ASP A 384 -0.81 -18.82 9.88
C ASP A 384 -0.11 -19.59 8.74
N LYS A 385 -0.64 -19.51 7.52
CA LYS A 385 -0.17 -20.33 6.39
C LYS A 385 1.00 -19.73 5.64
N VAL A 386 1.00 -18.44 5.40
CA VAL A 386 2.00 -17.75 4.59
C VAL A 386 2.95 -16.93 5.46
N GLY A 387 2.45 -16.37 6.56
CA GLY A 387 3.16 -15.39 7.38
C GLY A 387 2.94 -13.98 6.87
N TRP A 388 3.88 -13.08 7.16
CA TRP A 388 3.76 -11.68 6.79
C TRP A 388 4.01 -11.46 5.29
N ALA A 389 2.96 -11.13 4.55
CA ALA A 389 3.07 -10.70 3.16
C ALA A 389 3.35 -9.20 3.08
N SER A 390 4.48 -8.81 2.47
CA SER A 390 4.69 -7.41 2.07
C SER A 390 4.04 -7.18 0.71
N SER A 391 2.97 -6.40 0.69
CA SER A 391 2.41 -5.81 -0.53
C SER A 391 3.13 -4.51 -0.92
N SER A 392 4.16 -4.12 -0.17
CA SER A 392 4.96 -2.92 -0.42
C SER A 392 5.77 -3.12 -1.71
N ARG A 393 5.73 -2.11 -2.57
CA ARG A 393 6.50 -2.09 -3.82
C ARG A 393 7.97 -1.73 -3.53
N PRO A 394 8.91 -2.20 -4.37
CA PRO A 394 10.19 -1.51 -4.52
C PRO A 394 10.10 -0.15 -5.21
#